data_AF-A0AAP3EPG7-F1
#
_entry.id   AF-A0AAP3EPG7-F1
#
_cell.length_a   1.000
_cell.length_b   1.000
_cell.length_c   1.000
_cell.angle_alpha   90.00
_cell.angle_beta   90.00
_cell.angle_gamma   90.00
#
_symmetry.space_group_name_H-M   'P 1'
#
loop_
_entity.id
_entity.type
_entity.pdbx_description
1 polymer ?
#
loop_
_entity_poly.entity_id
_entity_poly.type
_entity_poly.pdbx_seq_one_letter_code
_entity_poly.pdbx_strand_id
1 'polypeptide(L)' 'PQAKDKSILELQAQNWQKNGQHQAISSQQLAHWMSLLQLNGVKNYGYYPDNFLHNQPEIDLIRPEFSTAWYPKND' A
#
# COMPACT_ATOMS: atom_id res chain seq x y z
N PRO A 1 2.85 -24.61 9.98
CA PRO A 1 2.19 -24.56 8.65
C PRO A 1 1.17 -23.42 8.41
N GLN A 2 0.65 -22.74 9.45
CA GLN A 2 -0.42 -21.71 9.32
C GLN A 2 0.04 -20.26 9.61
N ALA A 3 1.35 -20.01 9.73
CA ALA A 3 1.84 -18.69 10.14
C ALA A 3 1.53 -17.59 9.10
N LYS A 4 1.57 -17.92 7.80
CA LYS A 4 1.35 -16.98 6.70
C LYS A 4 -0.05 -16.38 6.66
N ASP A 5 -1.07 -17.13 7.05
CA ASP A 5 -2.47 -16.64 7.08
C ASP A 5 -2.72 -15.69 8.27
N LYS A 6 -1.80 -15.64 9.24
CA LYS A 6 -1.88 -14.80 10.44
C LYS A 6 -0.85 -13.67 10.44
N SER A 7 0.02 -13.59 9.42
CA SER A 7 1.02 -12.55 9.27
C SER A 7 0.50 -11.45 8.34
N ILE A 8 0.76 -10.20 8.70
CA ILE A 8 0.52 -9.02 7.86
C ILE A 8 1.88 -8.46 7.46
N LEU A 9 2.07 -8.17 6.17
CA LEU A 9 3.23 -7.41 5.70
C LEU A 9 2.86 -5.93 5.63
N GLU A 10 3.53 -5.09 6.41
CA GLU A 10 3.30 -3.65 6.38
C GLU A 10 4.36 -2.97 5.50
N LEU A 11 3.92 -2.34 4.42
CA LEU A 11 4.76 -1.57 3.52
C LEU A 11 5.00 -0.17 4.09
N GLN A 12 6.21 0.33 3.96
CA GLN A 12 6.46 1.74 4.24
C GLN A 12 5.92 2.60 3.10
N ALA A 13 5.10 3.62 3.41
CA ALA A 13 4.67 4.66 2.49
C ALA A 13 5.57 5.91 2.55
N GLN A 14 6.58 5.87 3.42
CA GLN A 14 7.55 6.93 3.61
C GLN A 14 8.96 6.36 3.74
N ASN A 15 9.94 7.08 3.21
CA ASN A 15 11.35 6.82 3.46
C ASN A 15 11.72 7.41 4.82
N TRP A 16 11.87 6.54 5.82
CA TRP A 16 12.26 6.92 7.16
C TRP A 16 13.76 7.21 7.23
N GLN A 17 14.11 8.39 7.75
CA GLN A 17 15.49 8.85 7.91
C GLN A 17 15.72 9.27 9.36
N LYS A 18 16.88 8.94 9.92
CA LYS A 18 17.18 9.20 11.34
C LYS A 18 17.18 10.68 11.73
N ASN A 19 17.30 11.59 10.75
CA ASN A 19 17.31 13.03 10.94
C ASN A 19 15.89 13.66 11.00
N GLY A 20 14.82 12.85 10.96
CA GLY A 20 13.43 13.33 10.96
C GLY A 20 12.95 13.87 9.62
N GLN A 21 13.79 13.88 8.58
CA GLN A 21 13.39 14.27 7.22
C GLN A 21 12.87 13.03 6.50
N HIS A 22 11.56 12.84 6.58
CA HIS A 22 10.90 11.68 5.99
C HIS A 22 10.24 12.07 4.67
N GLN A 23 10.56 11.37 3.59
CA GLN A 23 10.04 11.66 2.26
C GLN A 23 8.98 10.64 1.86
N ALA A 24 7.83 11.10 1.37
CA ALA A 24 6.80 10.19 0.87
C ALA A 24 7.36 9.33 -0.27
N ILE A 25 7.05 8.04 -0.22
CA ILE A 25 7.24 7.16 -1.37
C ILE A 25 6.13 7.48 -2.36
N SER A 26 6.43 7.46 -3.66
CA SER A 26 5.40 7.74 -4.66
C SER A 26 4.29 6.70 -4.59
N SER A 27 3.05 7.16 -4.73
CA SER A 27 1.85 6.32 -4.69
C SER A 27 1.92 5.18 -5.71
N GLN A 28 2.46 5.45 -6.90
CA GLN A 28 2.66 4.47 -7.97
C GLN A 28 3.66 3.38 -7.57
N GLN A 29 4.74 3.73 -6.88
CA GLN A 29 5.73 2.76 -6.39
C GLN A 29 5.13 1.86 -5.32
N LEU A 30 4.36 2.45 -4.38
CA LEU A 30 3.69 1.72 -3.33
C LEU A 30 2.64 0.75 -3.91
N ALA A 31 1.82 1.22 -4.85
CA ALA A 31 0.85 0.38 -5.56
C ALA A 31 1.53 -0.76 -6.34
N HIS A 32 2.64 -0.48 -7.00
CA HIS A 32 3.42 -1.51 -7.69
C HIS A 32 3.91 -2.61 -6.73
N TRP A 33 4.38 -2.26 -5.54
CA TRP A 33 4.75 -3.27 -4.54
C TRP A 33 3.55 -4.09 -4.04
N MET A 34 2.40 -3.45 -3.83
CA MET A 34 1.16 -4.16 -3.45
C MET A 34 0.75 -5.18 -4.53
N SER A 35 0.81 -4.78 -5.80
CA SER A 35 0.55 -5.68 -6.93
C SER A 35 1.51 -6.87 -6.94
N LEU A 36 2.81 -6.64 -6.70
CA LEU A 36 3.79 -7.73 -6.58
C LEU A 36 3.47 -8.67 -5.41
N LEU A 37 3.05 -8.16 -4.25
CA LEU A 37 2.63 -8.99 -3.12
C LEU A 37 1.44 -9.89 -3.49
N GLN A 38 0.42 -9.34 -4.15
CA GLN A 38 -0.74 -10.09 -4.62
C GLN A 38 -0.35 -11.19 -5.61
N LEU A 39 0.48 -10.87 -6.61
CA LEU A 39 0.96 -11.84 -7.62
C LEU A 39 1.77 -12.99 -6.99
N ASN A 40 2.40 -12.74 -5.84
CA ASN A 40 3.13 -13.75 -5.06
C ASN A 40 2.25 -14.48 -4.02
N GLY A 41 0.93 -14.28 -4.05
CA GLY A 41 -0.02 -14.96 -3.18
C GLY A 41 -0.07 -14.42 -1.75
N VAL A 42 0.52 -13.25 -1.48
CA VAL A 42 0.38 -12.57 -0.19
C VAL A 42 -0.97 -11.86 -0.14
N LYS A 43 -1.83 -12.32 0.77
CA LYS A 43 -3.21 -11.81 0.92
C LYS A 43 -3.34 -10.72 1.97
N ASN A 44 -2.43 -10.70 2.94
CA ASN A 44 -2.50 -9.85 4.12
C ASN A 44 -1.33 -8.86 4.08
N TYR A 45 -1.61 -7.63 3.71
CA TYR A 45 -0.65 -6.54 3.76
C TYR A 45 -1.34 -5.22 4.05
N GLY A 46 -0.55 -4.20 4.40
CA GLY A 46 -0.99 -2.85 4.69
C GLY A 46 0.10 -1.85 4.32
N TYR A 47 -0.12 -0.58 4.63
CA TYR A 47 0.93 0.43 4.54
C TYR A 47 0.90 1.41 5.71
N TYR A 48 2.05 2.00 6.01
CA TYR A 48 2.19 3.08 7.00
C TYR A 48 3.33 4.05 6.63
N PRO A 49 3.18 5.37 6.85
CA PRO A 49 2.01 6.06 7.38
C PRO A 49 1.02 6.47 6.27
N ASP A 50 -0.21 6.80 6.68
CA ASP A 50 -1.19 7.49 5.83
C ASP A 50 -1.26 8.97 6.22
N ASN A 51 -0.82 9.84 5.32
CA ASN A 51 -0.87 11.30 5.46
C ASN A 51 -2.09 11.83 4.70
N PHE A 52 -3.27 11.60 5.27
CA PHE A 52 -4.57 12.03 4.76
C PHE A 52 -4.69 13.55 4.56
N LEU A 53 -3.94 14.36 5.31
CA LEU A 53 -3.92 15.83 5.13
C LEU A 53 -3.36 16.25 3.77
N HIS A 54 -2.47 15.44 3.19
CA HIS A 54 -1.81 15.74 1.92
C HIS A 54 -2.13 14.71 0.83
N ASN A 55 -3.11 13.82 1.05
CA ASN A 55 -3.45 12.72 0.15
C ASN A 55 -2.22 11.88 -0.25
N GLN A 56 -1.43 11.48 0.76
CA GLN A 56 -0.20 10.72 0.58
C GLN A 56 -0.25 9.43 1.42
N PRO A 57 -0.27 8.25 0.81
CA PRO A 57 -0.32 8.00 -0.63
C PRO A 57 -1.66 8.41 -1.27
N GLU A 58 -1.66 8.65 -2.58
CA GLU A 58 -2.85 9.03 -3.34
C GLU A 58 -3.90 7.91 -3.29
N ILE A 59 -5.03 8.18 -2.65
CA ILE A 59 -6.01 7.14 -2.35
C ILE A 59 -6.59 6.46 -3.60
N ASP A 60 -6.69 7.19 -4.72
CA ASP A 60 -7.23 6.65 -5.97
C ASP A 60 -6.29 5.63 -6.64
N LEU A 61 -4.98 5.70 -6.32
CA LEU A 61 -4.01 4.70 -6.76
C LEU A 61 -3.90 3.51 -5.79
N ILE A 62 -4.17 3.73 -4.51
CA ILE A 62 -4.03 2.69 -3.48
C ILE A 62 -5.30 1.85 -3.33
N ARG A 63 -6.49 2.45 -3.45
CA ARG A 63 -7.77 1.76 -3.28
C ARG A 63 -7.94 0.50 -4.15
N PRO A 64 -7.53 0.49 -5.44
CA PRO A 64 -7.62 -0.71 -6.28
C PRO A 64 -6.75 -1.88 -5.78
N GLU A 65 -5.66 -1.61 -5.07
CA GLU A 65 -4.76 -2.65 -4.57
C GLU A 65 -5.33 -3.37 -3.34
N PHE A 66 -6.17 -2.73 -2.53
CA PHE A 66 -6.82 -3.39 -1.38
C PHE A 66 -8.12 -4.09 -1.73
N SER A 67 -8.84 -3.57 -2.73
CA SER A 67 -10.20 -3.99 -3.02
C SER A 67 -10.27 -4.76 -4.32
N THR A 68 -10.79 -5.98 -4.27
CA THR A 68 -11.21 -6.73 -5.46
C THR A 68 -12.54 -6.24 -6.03
N ALA A 69 -13.15 -5.21 -5.42
CA ALA A 69 -14.35 -4.58 -5.96
C ALA A 69 -14.02 -3.88 -7.27
N TRP A 70 -14.16 -4.64 -8.36
CA TRP A 70 -14.41 -4.12 -9.70
C TRP A 70 -15.62 -3.20 -9.63
N TYR A 71 -15.37 -1.90 -9.46
CA TYR A 71 -16.36 -0.88 -9.71
C TYR A 71 -16.17 -0.45 -11.17
N PRO A 72 -17.14 -0.65 -12.08
CA PRO A 72 -17.05 0.00 -13.37
C PRO A 72 -17.11 1.50 -13.10
N LYS A 73 -16.11 2.23 -13.58
CA LYS A 73 -16.29 3.65 -13.93
C LYS A 73 -17.39 3.65 -14.99
N ASN A 74 -18.62 3.92 -14.58
CA ASN A 74 -19.62 4.33 -15.56
C ASN A 74 -19.18 5.72 -16.02
N ASP A 75 -18.73 5.77 -17.27
CA ASP A 75 -18.58 7.02 -18.03
C ASP A 75 -19.91 7.79 -18.09
#